data_AF-E3NR04-F1
#
_entry.id   AF-E3NR04-F1
#
_cell.length_a   1.000
_cell.length_b   1.000
_cell.length_c   1.000
_cell.angle_alpha   90.00
_cell.angle_beta   90.00
_cell.angle_gamma   90.00
#
_symmetry.space_group_name_H-M   'P 1'
#
loop_
_entity.id
_entity.type
_entity.pdbx_description
1 polymer ?
#
loop_
_entity_poly.entity_id
_entity_poly.type
_entity_poly.pdbx_seq_one_letter_code
_entity_poly.pdbx_strand_id
1 'polypeptide(L)'
;MMHMMMEMYFHFRIEEPILFREWKPLNTTAYVFSCLGIFLIAFGLEVLKFGRMKLVAKNEVVEKKVDCCCSTEEDGLWNIPETRPLNPTAVNLAPFTRDSLLKKSHLASSILIFIQHFVDYSLMLVSMTYNWPIFLSLLAGHATGYFFLGPMMTVEESEAAGSCCS
;
A
#
# COMPACT_ATOMS: atom_id res chain seq x y z
N MET A 1 0.27 23.45 -39.47
CA MET A 1 0.79 23.30 -38.09
C MET A 1 -0.41 23.37 -37.15
N MET A 2 -0.98 22.21 -36.80
CA MET A 2 -2.16 22.15 -35.91
C MET A 2 -1.67 22.40 -34.48
N HIS A 3 -1.82 23.64 -34.01
CA HIS A 3 -1.54 23.99 -32.63
C HIS A 3 -2.62 23.32 -31.76
N MET A 4 -2.29 22.19 -31.14
CA MET A 4 -3.16 21.59 -30.12
C MET A 4 -3.14 22.53 -28.91
N MET A 5 -4.14 23.40 -28.81
CA MET A 5 -4.38 24.15 -27.58
C MET A 5 -4.80 23.12 -26.51
N MET A 6 -3.96 22.89 -25.50
CA MET A 6 -4.36 22.13 -24.33
C MET A 6 -5.50 22.88 -23.66
N GLU A 7 -6.63 22.22 -23.54
CA GLU A 7 -7.79 22.76 -22.85
C GLU A 7 -7.63 22.44 -21.36
N MET A 8 -7.59 23.46 -20.51
CA MET A 8 -7.45 23.28 -19.04
C MET A 8 -8.82 23.07 -18.36
N TYR A 9 -9.76 22.47 -19.08
CA TYR A 9 -11.09 22.14 -18.59
C TYR A 9 -11.43 20.71 -19.03
N PHE A 10 -12.34 20.05 -18.32
CA PHE A 10 -12.68 18.67 -18.61
C PHE A 10 -13.20 18.51 -20.04
N HIS A 11 -12.53 17.67 -20.82
CA HIS A 11 -12.88 17.42 -22.22
C HIS A 11 -12.99 15.93 -22.53
N PHE A 12 -13.70 15.64 -23.62
CA PHE A 12 -13.86 14.31 -24.20
C PHE A 12 -13.12 14.28 -25.54
N ARG A 13 -11.82 13.98 -25.52
CA ARG A 13 -11.03 13.79 -26.75
C ARG A 13 -10.44 12.37 -26.76
N ILE A 14 -10.53 11.73 -27.92
CA ILE A 14 -10.15 10.32 -28.10
C ILE A 14 -8.69 10.21 -28.61
N GLU A 15 -8.21 11.20 -29.33
CA GLU A 15 -6.91 11.18 -30.02
C GLU A 15 -5.81 11.96 -29.27
N GLU A 16 -5.56 11.63 -28.00
CA GLU A 16 -4.51 12.27 -27.19
C GLU A 16 -3.51 11.25 -26.66
N PRO A 17 -2.20 11.58 -26.63
CA PRO A 17 -1.22 10.74 -25.96
C PRO A 17 -1.45 10.81 -24.45
N ILE A 18 -1.65 9.65 -23.80
CA ILE A 18 -2.04 9.58 -22.39
C ILE A 18 -0.83 9.68 -21.45
N LEU A 19 0.26 8.97 -21.77
CA LEU A 19 1.46 8.90 -20.92
C LEU A 19 2.74 8.96 -21.76
N PHE A 20 2.77 8.23 -22.87
CA PHE A 20 3.85 8.27 -23.86
C PHE A 20 3.27 8.67 -25.21
N ARG A 21 4.09 9.29 -26.07
CA ARG A 21 3.69 9.62 -27.45
C ARG A 21 3.25 8.39 -28.25
N GLU A 22 3.72 7.21 -27.87
CA GLU A 22 3.38 5.92 -28.48
C GLU A 22 2.03 5.38 -28.01
N TRP A 23 1.57 5.76 -26.81
CA TRP A 23 0.27 5.37 -26.29
C TRP A 23 -0.80 6.41 -26.66
N LYS A 24 -1.11 6.48 -27.96
CA LYS A 24 -2.18 7.30 -28.54
C LYS A 24 -3.31 6.40 -29.05
N PRO A 25 -4.52 6.44 -28.47
CA PRO A 25 -5.66 5.72 -29.03
C PRO A 25 -6.08 6.36 -30.36
N LEU A 26 -6.05 5.58 -31.44
CA LEU A 26 -6.49 6.00 -32.79
C LEU A 26 -7.95 5.58 -33.07
N ASN A 27 -8.51 4.69 -32.24
CA ASN A 27 -9.84 4.10 -32.40
C ASN A 27 -10.60 4.12 -31.06
N THR A 28 -11.94 4.16 -31.10
CA THR A 28 -12.80 4.10 -29.90
C THR A 28 -12.53 2.86 -29.05
N THR A 29 -12.29 1.72 -29.68
CA THR A 29 -11.95 0.47 -28.97
C THR A 29 -10.63 0.59 -28.23
N ALA A 30 -9.60 1.19 -28.85
CA ALA A 30 -8.31 1.42 -28.21
C ALA A 30 -8.43 2.38 -27.02
N TYR A 31 -9.33 3.36 -27.12
CA TYR A 31 -9.62 4.28 -26.03
C TYR A 31 -10.27 3.58 -24.83
N VAL A 32 -11.25 2.69 -25.06
CA VAL A 32 -11.86 1.88 -23.99
C VAL A 32 -10.82 0.97 -23.33
N PHE A 33 -9.92 0.37 -24.12
CA PHE A 33 -8.80 -0.41 -23.57
C PHE A 33 -7.85 0.43 -22.73
N SER A 34 -7.58 1.67 -23.12
CA SER A 34 -6.78 2.60 -22.31
C SER A 34 -7.48 2.93 -20.98
N CYS A 35 -8.79 3.19 -20.98
CA CYS A 35 -9.56 3.38 -19.75
C CYS A 35 -9.45 2.16 -18.82
N LEU A 36 -9.62 0.96 -19.38
CA LEU A 36 -9.48 -0.30 -18.62
C LEU A 36 -8.05 -0.48 -18.09
N GLY A 37 -7.04 -0.15 -18.89
CA GLY A 37 -5.63 -0.19 -18.49
C GLY A 37 -5.34 0.73 -17.31
N ILE A 38 -5.81 1.98 -17.36
CA ILE A 38 -5.65 2.94 -16.26
C ILE A 38 -6.40 2.48 -15.00
N PHE A 39 -7.61 1.94 -15.15
CA PHE A 39 -8.35 1.33 -14.03
C PHE A 39 -7.55 0.20 -13.37
N LEU A 40 -7.00 -0.72 -14.16
CA LEU A 40 -6.22 -1.85 -13.65
C LEU A 40 -4.90 -1.41 -13.00
N ILE A 41 -4.23 -0.41 -13.55
CA ILE A 41 -3.01 0.17 -12.97
C ILE A 41 -3.33 0.84 -11.63
N ALA A 42 -4.39 1.65 -11.57
CA ALA A 42 -4.84 2.32 -10.35
C ALA A 42 -5.29 1.33 -9.26
N PHE A 43 -5.95 0.23 -9.65
CA PHE A 43 -6.29 -0.86 -8.74
C PHE A 43 -5.03 -1.61 -8.26
N GLY A 44 -4.13 -1.95 -9.17
CA GLY A 44 -2.88 -2.65 -8.88
C GLY A 44 -1.97 -1.87 -7.93
N LEU A 45 -2.01 -0.54 -7.95
CA LEU A 45 -1.31 0.30 -6.98
C LEU A 45 -1.82 0.12 -5.55
N GLU A 46 -3.12 0.02 -5.35
CA GLU A 46 -3.68 -0.26 -4.02
C GLU A 46 -3.28 -1.65 -3.54
N VAL A 47 -3.26 -2.64 -4.45
CA VAL A 47 -2.76 -3.99 -4.14
C VAL A 47 -1.28 -3.95 -3.75
N LEU A 48 -0.46 -3.16 -4.45
CA LEU A 48 0.96 -2.98 -4.14
C LEU A 48 1.17 -2.28 -2.79
N LYS A 49 0.37 -1.24 -2.49
CA LYS A 49 0.37 -0.55 -1.19
C LYS A 49 0.08 -1.52 -0.06
N PHE A 50 -0.95 -2.36 -0.21
CA PHE A 50 -1.30 -3.39 0.76
C PHE A 50 -0.19 -4.45 0.91
N GLY A 51 0.39 -4.92 -0.19
CA GLY A 51 1.52 -5.85 -0.16
C GLY A 51 2.71 -5.30 0.63
N ARG A 52 3.01 -4.00 0.49
CA ARG A 52 4.06 -3.34 1.27
C ARG A 52 3.72 -3.27 2.75
N MET A 53 2.47 -2.94 3.10
CA MET A 53 2.02 -2.93 4.50
C MET A 53 2.22 -4.31 5.15
N LYS A 54 1.88 -5.40 4.45
CA LYS A 54 2.14 -6.76 4.95
C LYS A 54 3.63 -7.07 5.12
N LEU A 55 4.48 -6.62 4.19
CA LEU A 55 5.92 -6.82 4.31
C LEU A 55 6.51 -6.07 5.51
N VAL A 56 6.02 -4.86 5.79
CA VAL A 56 6.41 -4.09 6.97
C VAL A 56 5.87 -4.73 8.24
N ALA A 57 4.60 -5.13 8.28
CA ALA A 57 4.00 -5.81 9.43
C ALA A 57 4.75 -7.11 9.78
N LYS A 58 5.10 -7.92 8.78
CA LYS A 58 5.94 -9.13 8.98
C LYS A 58 7.32 -8.80 9.55
N ASN A 59 7.97 -7.75 9.04
CA ASN A 59 9.27 -7.31 9.58
C ASN A 59 9.13 -6.82 11.03
N GLU A 60 8.08 -6.06 11.36
CA GLU A 60 7.83 -5.59 12.73
C GLU A 60 7.51 -6.73 13.69
N VAL A 61 6.76 -7.76 13.27
CA VAL A 61 6.48 -8.96 14.10
C VAL A 61 7.76 -9.76 14.36
N VAL A 62 8.67 -9.85 13.40
CA VAL A 62 9.97 -10.49 13.58
C VAL A 62 10.86 -9.71 14.57
N GLU A 63 10.75 -8.38 14.61
CA GLU A 63 11.55 -7.53 15.49
C GLU A 63 10.93 -7.37 16.90
N LYS A 64 9.59 -7.32 17.00
CA LYS A 64 8.81 -7.31 18.25
C LYS A 64 8.39 -8.71 18.69
N LYS A 65 9.30 -9.69 18.64
CA LYS A 65 9.12 -10.93 19.39
C LYS A 65 9.28 -10.62 20.88
N VAL A 66 8.27 -9.98 21.46
CA VAL A 66 8.12 -9.84 22.90
C VAL A 66 7.90 -11.25 23.41
N ASP A 67 8.83 -11.75 24.24
CA ASP A 67 8.64 -13.01 24.95
C ASP A 67 7.39 -12.86 25.83
N CYS A 68 6.28 -13.43 25.38
CA CYS A 68 5.08 -13.59 26.20
C CYS A 68 5.40 -14.61 27.29
N CYS A 69 5.96 -14.13 28.40
CA CYS A 69 6.14 -14.91 29.62
C CYS A 69 4.82 -14.94 30.39
N CYS A 70 4.04 -16.01 30.20
CA CYS A 70 3.02 -16.40 31.17
C CYS A 70 3.71 -17.22 32.27
N SER A 71 3.88 -16.65 33.46
CA SER A 71 4.18 -17.44 34.65
C SER A 71 2.90 -17.62 35.48
N THR A 72 2.44 -18.87 35.57
CA THR A 72 1.53 -19.29 36.62
C THR A 72 2.39 -19.62 37.84
N GLU A 73 2.61 -18.65 38.73
CA GLU A 73 3.13 -18.97 40.06
C GLU A 73 1.96 -19.25 41.00
N GLU A 74 1.81 -20.52 41.36
CA GLU A 74 1.06 -20.96 42.54
C GLU A 74 1.81 -20.44 43.78
N ASP A 75 1.38 -19.32 44.35
CA ASP A 75 1.38 -19.05 45.81
C ASP A 75 1.06 -17.56 46.09
N GLY A 76 -0.23 -17.25 46.23
CA GLY A 76 -0.72 -15.96 46.71
C GLY A 76 -1.76 -16.15 47.82
N LEU A 77 -1.63 -15.42 48.92
CA LEU A 77 -2.46 -15.53 50.14
C LEU A 77 -3.96 -15.19 49.92
N TRP A 78 -4.35 -14.69 48.74
CA TRP A 78 -5.75 -14.50 48.35
C TRP A 78 -5.87 -14.71 46.84
N ASN A 79 -6.63 -15.73 46.42
CA ASN A 79 -6.79 -16.23 45.04
C ASN A 79 -7.42 -15.22 44.05
N ILE A 80 -6.76 -14.08 43.82
CA ILE A 80 -7.18 -13.06 42.85
C ILE A 80 -5.97 -12.81 41.93
N PRO A 81 -6.06 -13.13 40.62
CA PRO A 81 -4.94 -12.95 39.71
C PRO A 81 -4.71 -11.45 39.47
N GLU A 82 -3.65 -10.90 40.05
CA GLU A 82 -3.23 -9.52 39.82
C GLU A 82 -2.08 -9.50 38.80
N THR A 83 -2.40 -9.18 37.55
CA THR A 83 -1.42 -9.02 36.47
C THR A 83 -0.64 -7.73 36.70
N ARG A 84 0.59 -7.82 37.21
CA ARG A 84 1.54 -6.69 37.23
C ARG A 84 2.58 -6.86 36.12
N PRO A 85 2.79 -5.86 35.25
CA PRO A 85 3.83 -5.95 34.23
C PRO A 85 5.21 -5.95 34.91
N LEU A 86 6.00 -7.01 34.68
CA LEU A 86 7.41 -7.02 35.07
C LEU A 86 8.18 -5.98 34.26
N ASN A 87 9.02 -5.24 34.96
CA ASN A 87 9.92 -4.19 34.45
C ASN A 87 10.60 -4.62 33.12
N PRO A 88 10.39 -3.92 31.99
CA PRO A 88 11.02 -4.28 30.73
C PRO A 88 12.52 -3.98 30.80
N THR A 89 13.32 -4.97 31.20
CA THR A 89 14.77 -4.89 31.06
C THR A 89 15.11 -4.97 29.57
N ALA A 90 15.51 -3.81 29.04
CA ALA A 90 15.99 -3.53 27.69
C ALA A 90 14.93 -3.53 26.57
N VAL A 91 14.25 -2.38 26.45
CA VAL A 91 13.82 -1.88 25.14
C VAL A 91 15.11 -1.68 24.33
N ASN A 92 15.49 -2.66 23.51
CA ASN A 92 16.49 -2.44 22.48
C ASN A 92 15.85 -1.49 21.48
N LEU A 93 16.07 -0.18 21.64
CA LEU A 93 15.94 0.74 20.51
C LEU A 93 16.92 0.20 19.47
N ALA A 94 16.39 -0.46 18.44
CA ALA A 94 17.20 -1.06 17.39
C ALA A 94 18.21 0.00 16.93
N PRO A 95 19.51 -0.22 17.13
CA PRO A 95 20.50 0.74 16.69
C PRO A 95 20.35 0.89 15.17
N PHE A 96 20.43 2.12 14.68
CA PHE A 96 20.40 2.43 13.25
C PHE A 96 21.69 1.90 12.59
N THR A 97 21.81 0.58 12.47
CA THR A 97 23.01 -0.09 11.96
C THR A 97 22.90 -0.23 10.46
N ARG A 98 23.93 0.18 9.71
CA ARG A 98 23.95 0.13 8.24
C ARG A 98 23.73 -1.29 7.68
N ASP A 99 24.11 -2.31 8.44
CA ASP A 99 23.88 -3.72 8.09
C ASP A 99 22.40 -4.13 8.21
N SER A 100 21.61 -3.43 9.02
CA SER A 100 20.15 -3.62 9.07
C SER A 100 19.47 -2.98 7.86
N LEU A 101 19.98 -1.84 7.37
CA LEU A 101 19.47 -1.16 6.17
C LEU A 101 19.65 -1.97 4.89
N LEU A 102 20.71 -2.79 4.82
CA LEU A 102 21.08 -3.60 3.66
C LEU A 102 20.49 -5.01 3.67
N LYS A 103 19.68 -5.37 4.68
CA LYS A 103 18.94 -6.64 4.65
C LYS A 103 18.04 -6.67 3.41
N LYS A 104 17.97 -7.84 2.77
CA LYS A 104 17.17 -8.06 1.56
C LYS A 104 15.69 -7.66 1.73
N SER A 105 15.14 -7.77 2.95
CA SER A 105 13.78 -7.33 3.28
C SER A 105 13.62 -5.81 3.24
N HIS A 106 14.57 -5.05 3.80
CA HIS A 106 14.58 -3.58 3.72
C HIS A 106 14.85 -3.08 2.29
N LEU A 107 15.75 -3.73 1.54
CA LEU A 107 15.98 -3.41 0.13
C LEU A 107 14.73 -3.69 -0.74
N ALA A 108 14.07 -4.83 -0.55
CA ALA A 108 12.83 -5.13 -1.26
C ALA A 108 11.74 -4.10 -0.97
N SER A 109 11.56 -3.71 0.29
CA SER A 109 10.62 -2.64 0.67
C SER A 109 10.97 -1.31 0.01
N SER A 110 12.25 -0.93 -0.02
CA SER A 110 12.76 0.29 -0.66
C SER A 110 12.57 0.31 -2.19
N ILE A 111 12.69 -0.84 -2.85
CA ILE A 111 12.44 -0.95 -4.29
C ILE A 111 10.94 -0.88 -4.58
N LEU A 112 10.12 -1.59 -3.78
CA LEU A 112 8.66 -1.58 -3.96
C LEU A 112 8.08 -0.18 -3.75
N ILE A 113 8.56 0.58 -2.76
CA ILE A 113 8.12 1.97 -2.55
C ILE A 113 8.54 2.90 -3.70
N PHE A 114 9.72 2.69 -4.28
CA PHE A 114 10.16 3.45 -5.46
C PHE A 114 9.25 3.18 -6.66
N ILE A 115 8.96 1.90 -6.95
CA ILE A 115 8.05 1.49 -8.02
C ILE A 115 6.65 2.08 -7.79
N GLN A 116 6.14 2.00 -6.56
CA GLN A 116 4.83 2.55 -6.20
C GLN A 116 4.75 4.05 -6.51
N HIS A 117 5.73 4.84 -6.04
CA HIS A 117 5.76 6.28 -6.31
C HIS A 117 5.90 6.59 -7.79
N PHE A 118 6.71 5.84 -8.53
CA PHE A 118 6.86 6.03 -9.96
C PHE A 118 5.52 5.89 -10.71
N VAL A 119 4.70 4.90 -10.34
CA VAL A 119 3.37 4.70 -10.94
C VAL A 119 2.37 5.73 -10.42
N ASP A 120 2.39 6.09 -9.14
CA ASP A 120 1.53 7.16 -8.57
C ASP A 120 1.75 8.50 -9.29
N TYR A 121 3.01 8.90 -9.51
CA TYR A 121 3.33 10.11 -10.29
C TYR A 121 2.96 9.98 -11.77
N SER A 122 3.07 8.79 -12.36
CA SER A 122 2.62 8.54 -13.72
C SER A 122 1.11 8.72 -13.85
N LEU A 123 0.32 8.21 -12.89
CA LEU A 123 -1.13 8.42 -12.85
C LEU A 123 -1.48 9.89 -12.57
N MET A 124 -0.69 10.60 -11.77
CA MET A 124 -0.85 12.03 -11.58
C MET A 124 -0.69 12.78 -12.91
N LEU A 125 0.30 12.42 -13.74
CA LEU A 125 0.43 12.98 -15.09
C LEU A 125 -0.81 12.69 -15.95
N VAL A 126 -1.35 11.48 -15.88
CA VAL A 126 -2.60 11.13 -16.57
C VAL A 126 -3.77 11.98 -16.09
N SER A 127 -3.89 12.22 -14.78
CA SER A 127 -4.97 13.06 -14.23
C SER A 127 -4.94 14.49 -14.75
N MET A 128 -3.74 15.02 -15.03
CA MET A 128 -3.52 16.36 -15.56
C MET A 128 -3.82 16.46 -17.06
N THR A 129 -4.19 15.37 -17.73
CA THR A 129 -4.65 15.41 -19.13
C THR A 129 -6.09 15.91 -19.28
N TYR A 130 -6.80 16.18 -18.17
CA TYR A 130 -8.19 16.67 -18.11
C TYR A 130 -9.21 15.86 -18.93
N ASN A 131 -8.86 14.61 -19.28
CA ASN A 131 -9.71 13.71 -20.04
C ASN A 131 -10.72 13.01 -19.11
N TRP A 132 -12.00 13.37 -19.22
CA TRP A 132 -13.01 12.98 -18.22
C TRP A 132 -13.17 11.46 -18.02
N PRO A 133 -13.36 10.62 -19.07
CA PRO A 133 -13.51 9.17 -18.87
C PRO A 133 -12.25 8.48 -18.34
N ILE A 134 -11.06 8.95 -18.72
CA ILE A 134 -9.79 8.43 -18.22
C ILE A 134 -9.63 8.77 -16.73
N PHE A 135 -9.94 10.02 -16.36
CA PHE A 135 -9.93 10.47 -14.97
C PHE A 135 -10.92 9.67 -14.11
N LEU A 136 -12.14 9.46 -14.59
CA LEU A 136 -13.11 8.60 -13.89
C LEU A 136 -12.62 7.16 -13.73
N SER A 137 -11.99 6.59 -14.76
CA SER A 137 -11.45 5.24 -14.71
C SER A 137 -10.33 5.11 -13.66
N LEU A 138 -9.49 6.14 -13.53
CA LEU A 138 -8.46 6.25 -12.49
C LEU A 138 -9.10 6.29 -11.10
N LEU A 139 -10.07 7.18 -10.87
CA LEU A 139 -10.78 7.31 -9.59
C LEU A 139 -11.50 6.02 -9.19
N ALA A 140 -12.19 5.40 -10.16
CA ALA A 140 -12.88 4.14 -9.96
C ALA A 140 -11.91 3.02 -9.59
N GLY A 141 -10.72 2.96 -10.20
CA GLY A 141 -9.68 1.98 -9.87
C GLY A 141 -9.19 2.10 -8.43
N HIS A 142 -8.90 3.32 -7.97
CA HIS A 142 -8.53 3.58 -6.57
C HIS A 142 -9.67 3.27 -5.59
N ALA A 143 -10.89 3.73 -5.88
CA ALA A 143 -12.06 3.46 -5.04
C ALA A 143 -12.32 1.95 -4.90
N THR A 144 -12.23 1.22 -6.01
CA THR A 144 -12.38 -0.23 -6.04
C THR A 144 -11.26 -0.91 -5.26
N GLY A 145 -10.01 -0.49 -5.47
CA GLY A 145 -8.86 -1.04 -4.73
C GLY A 145 -9.01 -0.90 -3.23
N TYR A 146 -9.38 0.30 -2.76
CA TYR A 146 -9.64 0.55 -1.34
C TYR A 146 -10.79 -0.31 -0.80
N PHE A 147 -11.90 -0.41 -1.55
CA PHE A 147 -13.07 -1.19 -1.14
C PHE A 147 -12.75 -2.68 -0.95
N PHE A 148 -11.99 -3.29 -1.85
CA PHE A 148 -11.64 -4.72 -1.76
C PHE A 148 -10.57 -5.01 -0.70
N LEU A 149 -9.61 -4.11 -0.51
CA LEU A 149 -8.48 -4.33 0.40
C LEU A 149 -8.77 -3.89 1.84
N GLY A 150 -9.74 -3.01 2.06
CA GLY A 150 -10.16 -2.55 3.39
C GLY A 150 -10.51 -3.70 4.35
N PRO A 151 -11.43 -4.62 4.00
CA PRO A 151 -11.77 -5.76 4.86
C PRO A 151 -10.56 -6.69 5.13
N MET A 152 -9.71 -6.90 4.12
CA MET A 152 -8.54 -7.77 4.25
C MET A 152 -7.49 -7.24 5.23
N MET A 153 -7.39 -5.92 5.41
CA MET A 153 -6.52 -5.32 6.43
C MET A 153 -7.02 -5.60 7.84
N THR A 154 -8.34 -5.50 8.07
CA THR A 154 -8.91 -5.67 9.43
C THR A 154 -8.80 -7.11 9.96
N VAL A 155 -8.78 -8.12 9.07
CA VAL A 155 -8.65 -9.52 9.46
C VAL A 155 -7.25 -9.86 9.96
N GLU A 156 -6.21 -9.36 9.28
CA GLU A 156 -4.80 -9.66 9.62
C GLU A 156 -4.39 -9.06 10.98
N GLU A 157 -4.92 -7.89 11.33
CA GLU A 157 -4.68 -7.28 12.65
C GLU A 157 -5.35 -8.07 13.78
N SER A 158 -6.53 -8.66 13.53
CA SER A 158 -7.23 -9.49 14.52
C SER A 158 -6.50 -10.81 14.83
N GLU A 159 -5.84 -11.39 13.83
CA GLU A 159 -5.07 -12.63 13.99
C GLU A 159 -3.75 -12.37 14.74
N ALA A 160 -3.11 -11.22 14.49
CA ALA A 160 -1.88 -10.82 15.19
C ALA A 160 -2.11 -10.47 16.67
N ALA A 161 -3.30 -9.98 17.04
CA ALA A 161 -3.63 -9.63 18.44
C ALA A 161 -4.02 -10.84 19.31
N GLY A 162 -4.35 -11.99 18.72
CA GLY A 162 -4.96 -13.12 19.42
C GLY A 162 -4.02 -14.08 20.15
N SER A 163 -2.69 -13.93 20.03
CA SER A 163 -1.78 -15.07 20.30
C SER A 163 -0.99 -15.05 21.61
N CYS A 164 -1.30 -14.21 22.61
CA CYS A 164 -0.49 -14.19 23.84
C CYS A 164 -1.09 -14.90 25.07
N CYS A 165 -2.39 -15.20 25.13
CA CYS A 165 -2.99 -15.97 26.23
C CYS A 165 -4.30 -16.68 25.80
N SER A 166 -4.22 -17.85 25.16
CA SER A 166 -5.38 -18.76 25.06
C SER A 166 -5.05 -20.13 25.62
#